data_AF-A0ABD4ZIW9-F1
#
_entry.id   AF-A0ABD4ZIW9-F1
#
_cell.length_a   1.000
_cell.length_b   1.000
_cell.length_c   1.000
_cell.angle_alpha   90.00
_cell.angle_beta   90.00
_cell.angle_gamma   90.00
#
_symmetry.space_group_name_H-M   'P 1'
#
loop_
_entity.id
_entity.type
_entity.pdbx_description
1 polymer ?
#
loop_
_entity_poly.entity_id
_entity_poly.type
_entity_poly.pdbx_seq_one_letter_code
_entity_poly.pdbx_strand_id
1 'polypeptide(L)'
;MDKYPRFEEVKKHLADFLPNTDNAPNYDSVLEFTLEKVISDVSIYTNIPILELPEELEPTILGLAVQTIDTHQWLVPKDQQVGNVQSLSEGDTSVSFRSPSDIYSALQATNTITDNYVMLLNNFRRLAQ
;
A
#
# COMPACT_ATOMS: atom_id res chain seq x y z
N MET A 1 -17.20 7.22 5.24
CA MET A 1 -15.90 7.07 5.90
C MET A 1 -15.20 8.40 5.81
N ASP A 2 -14.70 8.91 6.92
CA ASP A 2 -13.92 10.14 6.92
C ASP A 2 -12.62 9.88 6.14
N LYS A 3 -12.36 10.71 5.12
CA LYS A 3 -11.13 10.62 4.33
C LYS A 3 -10.04 11.46 4.97
N TYR A 4 -8.82 10.95 4.97
CA TYR A 4 -7.65 11.70 5.41
C TYR A 4 -7.56 13.03 4.63
N PRO A 5 -7.38 14.19 5.29
CA PRO A 5 -7.47 15.50 4.63
C PRO A 5 -6.54 15.66 3.43
N ARG A 6 -5.36 15.03 3.46
CA ARG A 6 -4.32 15.13 2.42
C ARG A 6 -4.18 13.85 1.59
N PHE A 7 -5.24 13.04 1.55
CA PHE A 7 -5.25 11.75 0.85
C PHE A 7 -4.77 11.86 -0.60
N GLU A 8 -5.29 12.82 -1.37
CA GLU A 8 -4.94 12.99 -2.78
C GLU A 8 -3.47 13.40 -2.98
N GLU A 9 -2.92 14.21 -2.07
CA GLU A 9 -1.51 14.62 -2.13
C GLU A 9 -0.59 13.43 -1.85
N VAL A 10 -0.90 12.63 -0.83
CA VAL A 10 -0.13 11.42 -0.50
C VAL A 10 -0.28 10.36 -1.60
N LYS A 11 -1.48 10.20 -2.19
CA LYS A 11 -1.71 9.30 -3.33
C LYS A 11 -0.90 9.72 -4.54
N LYS A 12 -0.80 11.02 -4.82
CA LYS A 12 0.04 11.55 -5.89
C LYS A 12 1.52 11.22 -5.65
N HIS A 13 2.03 11.48 -4.44
CA HIS A 13 3.41 11.10 -4.10
C HIS A 13 3.62 9.59 -4.24
N LEU A 14 2.68 8.77 -3.79
CA LEU A 14 2.74 7.31 -3.93
C LEU A 14 2.85 6.90 -5.41
N ALA A 15 2.09 7.56 -6.30
CA ALA A 15 2.17 7.31 -7.73
C ALA A 15 3.52 7.73 -8.33
N ASP A 16 4.12 8.82 -7.84
CA ASP A 16 5.46 9.27 -8.24
C ASP A 16 6.56 8.26 -7.82
N PHE A 17 6.41 7.63 -6.64
CA PHE A 17 7.34 6.60 -6.16
C PHE A 17 7.16 5.24 -6.85
N LEU A 18 5.94 4.91 -7.27
CA LEU A 18 5.61 3.64 -7.90
C LEU A 18 5.01 3.89 -9.30
N PRO A 19 5.77 4.36 -10.30
CA PRO A 19 5.21 4.71 -11.60
C PRO A 19 4.56 3.49 -12.29
N ASN A 20 3.47 3.71 -13.03
CA ASN A 20 2.77 2.65 -13.77
C ASN A 20 3.52 2.23 -15.06
N THR A 21 4.73 1.68 -14.92
CA THR A 21 5.60 1.30 -16.05
C THR A 21 5.01 0.22 -16.93
N ASP A 22 4.36 -0.77 -16.33
CA ASP A 22 3.84 -1.96 -17.02
C ASP A 22 2.36 -1.82 -17.40
N ASN A 23 1.79 -0.61 -17.31
CA ASN A 23 0.38 -0.31 -17.58
C ASN A 23 -0.57 -1.28 -16.86
N ALA A 24 -0.33 -1.52 -15.57
CA ALA A 24 -1.18 -2.34 -14.74
C ALA A 24 -2.62 -1.76 -14.77
N PRO A 25 -3.63 -2.55 -15.20
CA PRO A 25 -4.98 -2.02 -15.45
C PRO A 25 -5.69 -1.57 -14.16
N ASN A 26 -5.24 -2.07 -13.02
CA ASN A 26 -5.84 -1.81 -11.70
C ASN A 26 -4.96 -0.86 -10.85
N TYR A 27 -3.98 -0.21 -11.45
CA TYR A 27 -2.96 0.59 -10.78
C TYR A 27 -3.55 1.57 -9.75
N ASP A 28 -4.47 2.44 -10.20
CA ASP A 28 -5.06 3.47 -9.33
C ASP A 28 -5.83 2.86 -8.15
N SER A 29 -6.53 1.75 -8.38
CA SER A 29 -7.27 1.04 -7.34
C SER A 29 -6.35 0.40 -6.32
N VAL A 30 -5.22 -0.18 -6.76
CA VAL A 30 -4.22 -0.75 -5.85
C VAL A 30 -3.60 0.34 -4.97
N LEU A 31 -3.25 1.48 -5.54
CA LEU A 31 -2.72 2.61 -4.77
C LEU A 31 -3.75 3.12 -3.74
N GLU A 32 -4.99 3.32 -4.17
CA GLU A 32 -6.06 3.82 -3.32
C GLU A 32 -6.38 2.87 -2.16
N PHE A 33 -6.61 1.59 -2.43
CA PHE A 33 -6.93 0.62 -1.39
C PHE A 33 -5.78 0.45 -0.40
N THR A 34 -4.54 0.39 -0.90
CA THR A 34 -3.36 0.27 -0.03
C THR A 34 -3.26 1.49 0.88
N LEU A 35 -3.40 2.69 0.33
CA LEU A 35 -3.28 3.92 1.10
C LEU A 35 -4.40 4.04 2.15
N GLU A 36 -5.64 3.71 1.79
CA GLU A 36 -6.76 3.66 2.74
C GLU A 36 -6.50 2.69 3.90
N LYS A 37 -6.00 1.49 3.59
CA LYS A 37 -5.65 0.49 4.61
C LYS A 37 -4.54 0.98 5.53
N VAL A 38 -3.46 1.53 4.97
CA VAL A 38 -2.33 2.03 5.76
C VAL A 38 -2.75 3.17 6.68
N ILE A 39 -3.54 4.12 6.19
CA ILE A 39 -4.06 5.24 7.00
C ILE A 39 -4.95 4.72 8.13
N SER A 40 -5.82 3.76 7.82
CA SER A 40 -6.66 3.11 8.83
C SER A 40 -5.80 2.40 9.89
N ASP A 41 -4.79 1.63 9.49
CA ASP A 41 -3.91 0.91 10.40
C ASP A 41 -3.09 1.87 11.28
N VAL A 42 -2.57 2.96 10.71
CA VAL A 42 -1.86 4.01 11.45
C VAL A 42 -2.79 4.72 12.45
N SER A 43 -4.02 5.04 12.04
CA SER A 43 -5.04 5.64 12.93
C SER A 43 -5.35 4.72 14.11
N ILE A 44 -5.62 3.44 13.85
CA ILE A 44 -5.89 2.42 14.87
C ILE A 44 -4.68 2.25 15.80
N TYR A 45 -3.47 2.16 15.24
CA TYR A 45 -2.24 1.94 15.99
C TYR A 45 -1.92 3.11 16.93
N THR A 46 -1.99 4.33 16.41
CA THR A 46 -1.68 5.56 17.14
C THR A 46 -2.83 6.00 18.06
N ASN A 47 -4.02 5.43 17.89
CA ASN A 47 -5.25 5.85 18.56
C ASN A 47 -5.56 7.34 18.31
N ILE A 48 -5.33 7.80 17.08
CA ILE A 48 -5.64 9.15 16.60
C ILE A 48 -6.70 9.03 15.51
N PRO A 49 -7.83 9.75 15.58
CA PRO A 49 -8.83 9.77 14.51
C PRO A 49 -8.21 10.15 13.16
N ILE A 50 -8.69 9.56 12.05
CA ILE A 50 -8.15 9.80 10.70
C ILE A 50 -8.10 11.30 10.36
N LEU A 51 -9.10 12.07 10.77
CA LEU A 51 -9.17 13.52 10.53
C LEU A 51 -8.17 14.34 11.36
N GLU A 52 -7.65 13.76 12.44
CA GLU A 52 -6.67 14.40 13.35
C GLU A 52 -5.25 13.86 13.17
N LEU A 53 -5.02 13.00 12.16
CA LEU A 53 -3.70 12.44 11.93
C LEU A 53 -2.71 13.56 11.57
N PRO A 54 -1.60 13.70 12.32
CA PRO A 54 -0.61 14.73 12.07
C PRO A 54 0.03 14.60 10.68
N GLU A 55 0.34 15.74 10.06
CA GLU A 55 1.07 15.79 8.78
C GLU A 55 2.48 15.20 8.91
N GLU A 56 3.08 15.23 10.10
CA GLU A 56 4.39 14.62 10.36
C GLU A 56 4.41 13.10 10.13
N LEU A 57 3.24 12.44 10.09
CA LEU A 57 3.12 11.02 9.77
C LEU A 57 3.05 10.71 8.27
N GLU A 58 2.91 11.71 7.39
CA GLU A 58 2.81 11.48 5.94
C GLU A 58 3.97 10.69 5.35
N PRO A 59 5.25 10.98 5.67
CA PRO A 59 6.37 10.19 5.15
C PRO A 59 6.31 8.73 5.62
N THR A 60 5.76 8.50 6.81
CA THR A 60 5.57 7.15 7.37
C THR A 60 4.44 6.42 6.66
N ILE A 61 3.30 7.07 6.45
CA ILE A 61 2.17 6.52 5.69
C ILE A 61 2.62 6.17 4.27
N LEU A 62 3.34 7.08 3.61
CA LEU A 62 3.88 6.85 2.27
C LEU A 62 4.85 5.67 2.23
N GLY A 63 5.82 5.62 3.16
CA GLY A 63 6.79 4.53 3.24
C GLY A 63 6.14 3.18 3.50
N LEU A 64 5.15 3.12 4.40
CA LEU A 64 4.38 1.90 4.67
C LEU A 64 3.58 1.45 3.44
N ALA A 65 2.97 2.37 2.68
CA ALA A 65 2.25 2.04 1.47
C ALA A 65 3.18 1.49 0.37
N VAL A 66 4.32 2.14 0.14
CA VAL A 66 5.36 1.66 -0.80
C VAL A 66 5.84 0.27 -0.40
N GLN A 67 6.25 0.09 0.85
CA GLN A 67 6.73 -1.20 1.34
C GLN A 67 5.66 -2.29 1.19
N THR A 68 4.39 -1.98 1.48
CA THR A 68 3.30 -2.95 1.37
C THR A 68 3.13 -3.42 -0.08
N ILE A 69 3.10 -2.50 -1.04
CA ILE A 69 2.96 -2.84 -2.47
C ILE A 69 4.16 -3.62 -2.98
N ASP A 70 5.37 -3.18 -2.66
CA ASP A 70 6.61 -3.79 -3.15
C ASP A 70 6.79 -5.22 -2.61
N THR A 71 6.58 -5.41 -1.31
CA THR A 71 6.76 -6.72 -0.67
C THR A 71 5.76 -7.77 -1.16
N HIS A 72 4.57 -7.36 -1.60
CA HIS A 72 3.56 -8.27 -2.11
C HIS A 72 3.49 -8.34 -3.65
N GLN A 73 4.30 -7.51 -4.32
CA GLN A 73 4.46 -7.43 -5.77
C GLN A 73 3.13 -7.25 -6.52
N TRP A 74 2.23 -6.44 -5.97
CA TRP A 74 0.86 -6.29 -6.52
C TRP A 74 0.79 -5.59 -7.87
N LEU A 75 1.75 -4.69 -8.13
CA LEU A 75 1.88 -3.99 -9.41
C LEU A 75 2.79 -4.72 -10.40
N VAL A 76 3.42 -5.82 -9.98
CA VAL A 76 4.33 -6.59 -10.83
C VAL A 76 3.55 -7.66 -11.59
N PRO A 77 3.75 -7.80 -12.91
CA PRO A 77 3.20 -8.90 -13.70
C PRO A 77 3.49 -10.28 -13.09
N LYS A 78 2.53 -11.22 -13.15
CA LYS A 78 2.64 -12.54 -12.50
C LYS A 78 3.87 -13.35 -12.95
N ASP A 79 4.33 -13.16 -14.18
CA ASP A 79 5.50 -13.78 -14.79
C ASP A 79 6.82 -13.19 -14.30
N GLN A 80 6.80 -11.96 -13.76
CA GLN A 80 7.96 -11.26 -13.22
C GLN A 80 8.02 -11.31 -11.68
N GLN A 81 7.00 -11.89 -11.03
CA GLN A 81 6.97 -12.05 -9.57
C GLN A 81 8.07 -13.01 -9.10
N VAL A 82 8.78 -12.60 -8.04
CA VAL A 82 9.89 -13.37 -7.46
C VAL A 82 9.29 -14.59 -6.75
N GLY A 83 9.69 -15.79 -7.20
CA GLY A 83 9.16 -17.06 -6.70
C GLY A 83 8.20 -17.79 -7.65
N ASN A 84 7.81 -17.17 -8.77
CA ASN A 84 6.83 -17.73 -9.72
C ASN A 84 7.48 -18.26 -11.02
N VAL A 85 8.79 -18.54 -11.01
CA VAL A 85 9.55 -18.98 -12.19
C VAL A 85 9.27 -20.46 -12.50
N GLN A 86 8.07 -20.78 -12.99
CA GLN A 86 7.79 -22.01 -13.72
C GLN A 86 7.52 -21.68 -15.18
N SER A 87 8.54 -21.94 -16.00
CA SER A 87 8.51 -22.03 -17.47
C SER A 87 8.33 -20.72 -18.25
N LEU A 88 9.42 -20.25 -18.89
CA LEU A 88 9.33 -19.40 -20.08
C LEU A 88 8.78 -20.26 -21.23
N SER A 89 7.56 -19.98 -21.70
CA SER A 89 7.02 -20.54 -22.94
C SER A 89 6.91 -19.41 -23.96
N GLU A 90 7.84 -19.36 -24.92
CA GLU A 90 7.80 -18.44 -26.06
C GLU A 90 6.68 -18.85 -27.02
N GLY A 91 5.59 -18.09 -27.03
CA GLY A 91 4.50 -18.22 -27.99
C GLY A 91 3.20 -17.72 -27.36
N ASP A 92 2.81 -16.48 -27.66
CA ASP A 92 1.76 -15.67 -27.01
C ASP A 92 2.10 -15.18 -25.59
N THR A 93 2.83 -14.07 -25.50
CA THR A 93 3.05 -13.36 -24.23
C THR A 93 1.82 -12.54 -23.88
N SER A 94 0.85 -13.14 -23.20
CA SER A 94 -0.21 -12.40 -22.50
C SER A 94 0.25 -12.01 -21.10
N VAL A 95 0.45 -10.72 -20.83
CA VAL A 95 0.80 -10.21 -19.50
C VAL A 95 -0.41 -10.35 -18.57
N SER A 96 -0.24 -11.04 -17.44
CA SER A 96 -1.34 -11.31 -16.50
C SER A 96 -1.06 -10.70 -15.13
N PHE A 97 -2.01 -9.94 -14.61
CA PHE A 97 -1.96 -9.34 -13.26
C PHE A 97 -2.88 -10.09 -12.28
N ARG A 98 -2.75 -9.80 -10.97
CA ARG A 98 -3.74 -10.25 -9.98
C ARG A 98 -5.04 -9.46 -10.16
N SER A 99 -6.16 -10.11 -9.87
CA SER A 99 -7.45 -9.40 -9.91
C SER A 99 -7.54 -8.41 -8.75
N PRO A 100 -8.32 -7.30 -8.88
CA PRO A 100 -8.52 -6.37 -7.78
C PRO A 100 -9.06 -7.04 -6.51
N SER A 101 -9.95 -8.02 -6.67
CA SER A 101 -10.55 -8.76 -5.56
C SER A 101 -9.52 -9.61 -4.80
N ASP A 102 -8.58 -10.24 -5.50
CA ASP A 102 -7.50 -10.99 -4.87
C ASP A 102 -6.56 -10.07 -4.10
N ILE A 103 -6.20 -8.92 -4.71
CA ILE A 103 -5.34 -7.92 -4.08
C ILE A 103 -6.01 -7.36 -2.82
N TYR A 104 -7.28 -6.98 -2.91
CA TYR A 104 -8.02 -6.44 -1.77
C TYR A 104 -8.12 -7.45 -0.63
N SER A 105 -8.40 -8.72 -0.93
CA SER A 105 -8.47 -9.78 0.08
C SER A 105 -7.12 -10.01 0.77
N ALA A 106 -6.03 -10.02 0.00
CA ALA A 106 -4.68 -10.12 0.54
C ALA A 106 -4.33 -8.91 1.43
N LEU A 107 -4.63 -7.70 0.96
CA LEU A 107 -4.40 -6.45 1.69
C LEU A 107 -5.13 -6.41 3.04
N GLN A 108 -6.37 -6.91 3.12
CA GLN A 108 -7.10 -6.97 4.38
C GLN A 108 -6.49 -7.94 5.40
N ALA A 109 -5.86 -9.02 4.92
CA ALA A 109 -5.15 -9.98 5.76
C ALA A 109 -3.75 -9.49 6.18
N THR A 110 -3.20 -8.50 5.49
CA THR A 110 -1.87 -7.94 5.77
C THR A 110 -1.94 -6.91 6.89
N ASN A 111 -1.05 -7.05 7.88
CA ASN A 111 -0.73 -5.96 8.79
C ASN A 111 0.28 -5.03 8.10
N THR A 112 -0.12 -3.79 7.80
CA THR A 112 0.78 -2.87 7.12
C THR A 112 1.81 -2.25 8.06
N ILE A 113 1.61 -2.31 9.39
CA ILE A 113 2.56 -1.75 10.37
C ILE A 113 3.75 -2.70 10.51
N THR A 114 4.92 -2.26 10.05
CA THR A 114 6.16 -3.04 10.11
C THR A 114 7.11 -2.50 11.17
N ASP A 115 7.99 -3.36 11.69
CA ASP A 115 8.89 -3.06 12.81
C ASP A 115 9.75 -1.80 12.61
N ASN A 116 10.14 -1.52 11.37
CA ASN A 116 10.94 -0.34 11.00
C ASN A 116 10.24 0.98 11.33
N TYR A 117 8.90 1.00 11.36
CA TYR A 117 8.11 2.20 11.60
C TYR A 117 7.46 2.23 12.99
N VAL A 118 7.46 1.11 13.72
CA VAL A 118 6.89 1.00 15.08
C VAL A 118 7.50 2.02 16.03
N MET A 119 8.83 2.19 16.01
CA MET A 119 9.50 3.19 16.86
C MET A 119 9.02 4.61 16.59
N LEU A 120 8.81 4.96 15.31
CA LEU A 120 8.34 6.29 14.94
C LEU A 120 6.88 6.48 15.37
N LEU A 121 6.02 5.52 15.04
CA LEU A 121 4.59 5.55 15.37
C LEU A 121 4.34 5.58 16.89
N ASN A 122 5.20 4.95 17.69
CA ASN A 122 5.11 5.00 19.14
C ASN A 122 5.23 6.42 19.72
N ASN A 123 5.94 7.34 19.06
CA ASN A 123 6.03 8.73 19.51
C ASN A 123 4.70 9.49 19.37
N PHE A 124 3.85 9.07 18.44
CA PHE A 124 2.54 9.69 18.19
C PHE A 124 1.41 8.96 18.92
N ARG A 125 1.67 7.76 19.44
CA ARG A 125 0.64 6.92 20.04
C ARG A 125 0.06 7.57 21.29
N ARG A 126 -1.25 7.86 21.25
CA ARG A 126 -2.00 8.33 22.42
C ARG A 126 -2.40 7.13 23.27
N LEU A 127 -2.07 7.15 24.55
CA LEU A 127 -2.62 6.17 25.49
C LEU A 127 -4.13 6.38 25.54
N ALA A 128 -4.90 5.31 25.35
CA ALA A 128 -6.34 5.35 25.59
C ALA A 128 -6.54 5.76 27.06
N GLN A 129 -7.20 6.90 27.27
CA GLN A 129 -7.60 7.37 28.60
C GLN A 129 -8.77 6.54 29.13
#